data_AF-A0AA40E1F3-F1
#
_entry.id   AF-A0AA40E1F3-F1
#
_cell.length_a   1.000
_cell.length_b   1.000
_cell.length_c   1.000
_cell.angle_alpha   90.00
_cell.angle_beta   90.00
_cell.angle_gamma   90.00
#
_symmetry.space_group_name_H-M   'P 1'
#
loop_
_entity.id
_entity.type
_entity.pdbx_description
1 polymer ?
#
loop_
_entity_poly.entity_id
_entity_poly.type
_entity_poly.pdbx_seq_one_letter_code
_entity_poly.pdbx_strand_id
1 'polypeptide(L)'
;GELGQKRNLTTTKETYNIRTAGTPISDLPMTIRQAVWVTRRLGRKYIWVDSLCIIQDDTSDWEAEALKMATVYAMAAVTIVAFSA
;
A
#
# COMPACT_ATOMS: atom_id res chain seq x y z
N GLY A 1 -16.17 -14.29 -19.23
CA GLY A 1 -14.93 -15.02 -18.90
C GLY A 1 -13.86 -13.99 -18.62
N GLU A 2 -12.99 -14.27 -17.64
CA GLU A 2 -11.87 -13.42 -17.19
C GLU A 2 -12.25 -12.24 -16.27
N LEU A 3 -12.90 -12.56 -15.15
CA LEU A 3 -12.70 -11.82 -13.90
C LEU A 3 -11.30 -12.18 -13.36
N GLY A 4 -10.27 -11.74 -14.08
CA GLY A 4 -8.88 -11.90 -13.69
C GLY A 4 -8.64 -11.14 -12.39
N GLN A 5 -8.46 -11.89 -11.32
CA GLN A 5 -7.93 -11.47 -10.03
C GLN A 5 -6.80 -10.45 -10.26
N LYS A 6 -7.10 -9.15 -10.11
CA LYS A 6 -6.16 -8.07 -10.38
C LYS A 6 -5.02 -8.25 -9.37
N ARG A 7 -3.87 -8.73 -9.86
CA ARG A 7 -2.67 -9.08 -9.07
C ARG A 7 -2.43 -8.00 -8.01
N ASN A 8 -2.23 -8.44 -6.76
CA ASN A 8 -1.84 -7.56 -5.66
C ASN A 8 -0.72 -6.64 -6.16
N LEU A 9 -0.96 -5.33 -6.14
CA LEU A 9 0.01 -4.36 -6.62
C LEU A 9 1.12 -4.27 -5.56
N THR A 10 2.31 -4.72 -5.92
CA THR A 10 3.47 -4.70 -5.04
C THR A 10 4.60 -3.84 -5.60
N THR A 11 5.49 -3.41 -4.71
CA THR A 11 6.77 -2.78 -5.05
C THR A 11 7.86 -3.84 -5.01
N THR A 12 8.66 -3.89 -6.07
CA THR A 12 9.85 -4.71 -6.23
C THR A 12 11.01 -3.81 -6.65
N LYS A 13 12.26 -4.29 -6.64
CA LYS A 13 13.42 -3.52 -7.12
C LYS A 13 13.22 -2.99 -8.53
N GLU A 14 12.65 -3.81 -9.41
CA GLU A 14 12.34 -3.45 -10.80
C GLU A 14 11.26 -2.36 -10.88
N THR A 15 10.24 -2.43 -10.02
CA THR A 15 9.10 -1.51 -10.08
C THR A 15 9.26 -0.27 -9.20
N TYR A 16 10.29 -0.22 -8.34
CA TYR A 16 10.52 0.86 -7.37
C TYR A 16 10.47 2.25 -8.02
N ASN A 17 11.24 2.46 -9.10
CA ASN A 17 11.30 3.76 -9.77
C ASN A 17 9.93 4.22 -10.31
N ILE A 18 9.14 3.28 -10.85
CA ILE A 18 7.80 3.55 -11.37
C ILE A 18 6.84 3.86 -10.22
N ARG A 19 6.96 3.16 -9.09
CA ARG A 19 6.15 3.39 -7.89
C ARG A 19 6.44 4.77 -7.29
N THR A 20 7.70 5.17 -7.21
CA THR A 20 8.10 6.49 -6.68
C THR A 20 7.75 7.65 -7.62
N ALA A 21 7.70 7.42 -8.93
CA ALA A 21 7.27 8.42 -9.90
C ALA A 21 5.76 8.73 -9.81
N GLY A 22 4.99 7.87 -9.15
CA GLY A 22 3.56 7.99 -8.96
C GLY A 22 2.77 7.02 -9.84
N THR A 23 1.72 6.45 -9.27
CA THR A 23 0.80 5.54 -9.96
C THR A 23 -0.60 6.16 -10.00
N PRO A 24 -1.27 6.21 -11.17
CA PRO A 24 -2.65 6.66 -11.25
C PRO A 24 -3.58 5.87 -10.34
N ILE A 25 -4.51 6.55 -9.67
CA ILE A 25 -5.45 5.91 -8.73
C ILE A 25 -6.34 4.87 -9.45
N SER A 26 -6.62 5.07 -10.74
CA SER A 26 -7.34 4.13 -11.60
C SER A 26 -6.65 2.78 -11.76
N ASP A 27 -5.35 2.74 -11.55
CA ASP A 27 -4.54 1.54 -11.79
C ASP A 27 -4.40 0.72 -10.51
N LEU A 28 -4.55 1.38 -9.35
CA LEU A 28 -4.55 0.73 -8.04
C LEU A 28 -5.69 -0.30 -7.90
N PRO A 29 -5.44 -1.41 -7.16
CA PRO A 29 -6.48 -2.33 -6.71
C PRO A 29 -7.64 -1.60 -6.02
N MET A 30 -8.83 -2.17 -6.09
CA MET A 30 -10.04 -1.53 -5.56
C MET A 30 -9.92 -1.20 -4.07
N THR A 31 -9.38 -2.12 -3.27
CA THR A 31 -9.16 -1.94 -1.83
C THR A 31 -8.27 -0.73 -1.52
N ILE A 32 -7.13 -0.60 -2.22
CA ILE A 32 -6.21 0.52 -2.05
C ILE A 32 -6.85 1.83 -2.55
N ARG A 33 -7.59 1.79 -3.67
CA ARG A 33 -8.34 2.95 -4.17
C ARG A 33 -9.33 3.48 -3.14
N GLN A 34 -10.09 2.58 -2.52
CA GLN A 34 -11.02 2.94 -1.46
C GLN A 34 -10.29 3.49 -0.23
N ALA A 35 -9.17 2.87 0.17
CA ALA A 35 -8.36 3.36 1.29
C ALA A 35 -7.81 4.77 1.03
N VAL A 36 -7.33 5.06 -0.18
CA VAL A 36 -6.89 6.41 -0.61
C VAL A 36 -8.05 7.41 -0.54
N TRP A 37 -9.24 7.03 -1.00
CA TRP A 37 -10.42 7.88 -0.93
C TRP A 37 -10.81 8.22 0.52
N VAL A 38 -10.86 7.21 1.40
CA VAL A 38 -11.14 7.39 2.83
C VAL A 38 -10.08 8.29 3.47
N THR A 39 -8.79 8.03 3.22
CA THR A 39 -7.67 8.82 3.74
C THR A 39 -7.82 10.30 3.41
N ARG A 40 -8.13 10.63 2.16
CA ARG A 40 -8.34 12.01 1.71
C ARG A 40 -9.56 12.65 2.36
N ARG A 41 -10.65 11.89 2.53
CA ARG A 41 -11.89 12.38 3.15
C ARG A 41 -11.74 12.65 4.65
N LEU A 42 -10.78 11.98 5.30
CA LEU A 42 -10.34 12.26 6.67
C LEU A 42 -9.34 13.43 6.77
N GLY A 43 -9.08 14.15 5.68
CA GLY A 43 -8.12 15.27 5.66
C GLY A 43 -6.65 14.84 5.76
N ARG A 44 -6.34 13.57 5.51
CA ARG A 44 -4.98 13.05 5.52
C ARG A 44 -4.43 12.97 4.09
N LYS A 45 -3.13 13.23 3.95
CA LYS A 45 -2.43 13.22 2.65
C LYS A 45 -1.73 11.89 2.37
N TYR A 46 -1.31 11.18 3.42
CA TYR A 46 -0.47 10.00 3.33
C TYR A 46 -1.18 8.79 3.92
N ILE A 47 -0.99 7.65 3.27
CA ILE A 47 -1.39 6.32 3.72
C ILE A 47 -0.16 5.43 3.55
N TRP A 48 0.08 4.55 4.52
CA TRP A 48 1.08 3.51 4.43
C TRP A 48 0.39 2.20 4.04
N VAL A 49 0.93 1.51 3.03
CA VAL A 49 0.46 0.21 2.55
C VAL A 49 1.71 -0.64 2.36
N ASP A 50 1.87 -1.69 3.16
CA ASP A 50 3.06 -2.56 3.18
C ASP A 50 3.51 -3.00 1.78
N SER A 51 2.57 -3.44 0.94
CA SER A 51 2.84 -3.92 -0.40
C SER A 51 3.39 -2.84 -1.33
N LEU A 52 3.15 -1.56 -1.05
CA LEU A 52 3.61 -0.41 -1.85
C LEU A 52 4.81 0.30 -1.22
N CYS A 53 4.89 0.34 0.11
CA CYS A 53 5.90 1.08 0.86
C CYS A 53 7.17 0.27 1.16
N ILE A 54 7.14 -1.05 0.96
CA ILE A 54 8.28 -1.97 1.19
C ILE A 54 8.63 -2.66 -0.13
N ILE A 55 9.93 -2.78 -0.43
CA ILE A 55 10.44 -3.53 -1.58
C ILE A 55 10.36 -5.04 -1.26
N GLN A 56 9.36 -5.72 -1.83
CA GLN A 56 8.98 -7.09 -1.43
C GLN A 56 10.01 -8.16 -1.81
N ASP A 57 10.84 -7.90 -2.83
CA ASP A 57 11.93 -8.79 -3.28
C ASP A 57 13.30 -8.38 -2.73
N ASP A 58 13.33 -7.49 -1.73
CA ASP A 58 14.53 -7.16 -0.96
C ASP A 58 14.36 -7.58 0.50
N THR A 59 15.00 -8.69 0.88
CA THR A 59 14.94 -9.20 2.25
C THR A 59 15.45 -8.18 3.27
N SER A 60 16.48 -7.41 2.94
CA SER A 60 17.05 -6.43 3.86
C SER A 60 16.10 -5.25 4.09
N ASP A 61 15.45 -4.76 3.02
CA ASP A 61 14.44 -3.70 3.12
C ASP A 61 13.22 -4.20 3.89
N TRP A 62 12.76 -5.42 3.57
CA TRP A 62 11.64 -6.05 4.24
C TRP A 62 11.87 -6.20 5.74
N GLU A 63 13.03 -6.72 6.16
CA GLU A 63 13.38 -6.86 7.58
C GLU A 63 13.44 -5.50 8.29
N ALA A 64 14.05 -4.49 7.66
CA ALA A 64 14.16 -3.15 8.22
C ALA A 64 12.79 -2.49 8.42
N GLU A 65 11.86 -2.67 7.48
CA GLU A 65 10.50 -2.11 7.56
C GLU A 65 9.58 -2.94 8.46
N ALA A 66 9.73 -4.26 8.49
CA ALA A 66 8.99 -5.15 9.39
C ALA A 66 9.25 -4.81 10.86
N LEU A 67 10.49 -4.48 11.22
CA LEU A 67 10.83 -4.00 12.58
C LEU A 67 10.12 -2.68 12.94
N LYS A 68 9.76 -1.86 11.96
CA LYS A 68 9.07 -0.57 12.16
C LYS A 68 7.55 -0.71 12.14
N MET A 69 6.99 -1.81 11.62
CA MET A 69 5.54 -1.98 11.47
C MET A 69 4.76 -1.67 12.75
N ALA A 70 5.20 -2.19 13.90
CA ALA A 70 4.55 -1.93 15.18
C ALA A 70 4.48 -0.42 15.49
N THR A 71 5.55 0.31 15.20
CA THR A 71 5.61 1.77 15.38
C THR A 71 4.73 2.49 14.37
N VAL A 72 4.73 2.05 13.10
CA VAL A 72 3.85 2.61 12.06
C VAL A 72 2.39 2.48 12.45
N TYR A 73 1.95 1.32 12.93
CA TYR A 73 0.58 1.12 13.41
C TYR A 73 0.29 1.96 14.67
N ALA A 74 1.19 1.97 15.65
CA ALA A 74 1.00 2.72 16.89
C ALA A 74 0.95 4.24 16.68
N MET A 75 1.65 4.75 15.67
CA MET A 75 1.71 6.19 15.35
C MET A 75 0.73 6.60 14.24
N ALA A 76 -0.02 5.66 13.66
CA ALA A 76 -1.02 5.98 12.65
C ALA A 76 -2.17 6.78 13.28
N ALA A 77 -2.60 7.84 12.59
CA ALA A 77 -3.78 8.60 13.03
C ALA A 77 -5.06 7.74 13.02
N VAL A 78 -5.14 6.82 12.05
CA VAL A 78 -6.19 5.81 11.91
C VAL A 78 -5.62 4.61 11.15
N THR A 79 -6.19 3.43 11.37
CA THR A 79 -5.95 2.23 10.57
C THR A 79 -7.22 1.87 9.81
N ILE A 80 -7.12 1.75 8.48
CA ILE A 80 -8.24 1.35 7.61
C ILE A 80 -8.16 -0.16 7.42
N VAL A 81 -9.22 -0.87 7.83
CA VAL A 81 -9.33 -2.32 7.66
C VAL A 81 -10.43 -2.61 6.66
N ALA A 82 -10.12 -3.38 5.61
CA ALA A 82 -11.12 -3.89 4.69
C ALA A 82 -11.80 -5.11 5.33
N PHE A 83 -13.13 -5.12 5.37
CA PHE A 83 -13.91 -6.24 5.86
C PHE A 83 -14.81 -6.76 4.73
N SER A 84 -14.74 -8.06 4.46
CA SER A 84 -15.70 -8.76 3.61
C SER A 84 -16.64 -9.57 4.52
N ALA A 85 -17.94 -9.31 4.41
CA ALA A 85 -18.98 -10.04 5.13
C ALA A 85 -19.25 -11.40 4.48
#